data_AF-A0A9P8Y1W7-F1
#
_entry.id   AF-A0A9P8Y1W7-F1
#
_cell.length_a   1.000
_cell.length_b   1.000
_cell.length_c   1.000
_cell.angle_alpha   90.00
_cell.angle_beta   90.00
_cell.angle_gamma   90.00
#
_symmetry.space_group_name_H-M   'P 1'
#
loop_
_entity.id
_entity.type
_entity.pdbx_description
1 polymer ?
#
loop_
_entity_poly.entity_id
_entity_poly.type
_entity_poly.pdbx_seq_one_letter_code
_entity_poly.pdbx_strand_id
1 'polypeptide(L)'
;MGTLAWVPIPAAGKDPRLRVLFLLLEATLTAWFWAVHSECRQTDRQVIEQLCPWPTDSFQYGGLCSHSPLNEGVRGDLGMSEELLNQLEAEARERRRELRRQTDKKYAPA
;
A
#
# COMPACT_ATOMS: atom_id res chain seq x y z
N MET A 1 -2.88 -25.98 -1.39
CA MET A 1 -2.38 -25.65 -2.74
C MET A 1 -2.11 -24.15 -2.76
N GLY A 2 -0.86 -23.73 -2.57
CA GLY A 2 -0.48 -22.32 -2.61
C GLY A 2 0.18 -22.01 -3.95
N THR A 3 -0.40 -21.11 -4.73
CA THR A 3 0.23 -20.61 -5.95
C THR A 3 1.23 -19.52 -5.58
N LEU A 4 2.52 -19.83 -5.69
CA LEU A 4 3.56 -18.80 -5.69
C LEU A 4 3.44 -18.03 -7.02
N ALA A 5 2.85 -16.84 -6.96
CA ALA A 5 2.85 -15.92 -8.09
C ALA A 5 4.20 -15.20 -8.13
N TRP A 6 4.98 -15.43 -9.18
CA TRP A 6 6.17 -14.64 -9.47
C TRP A 6 5.83 -13.61 -10.55
N VAL A 7 6.09 -12.33 -10.26
CA VAL A 7 5.92 -11.22 -11.19
C VAL A 7 7.17 -10.35 -11.13
N PRO A 8 7.68 -9.84 -12.28
CA PRO A 8 8.75 -8.86 -12.26
C PRO A 8 8.29 -7.59 -11.53
N ILE A 9 9.21 -6.98 -10.79
CA ILE A 9 8.97 -5.68 -10.15
C ILE A 9 8.65 -4.67 -11.27
N PRO A 10 7.54 -3.92 -11.16
CA PRO A 10 7.16 -2.93 -12.17
C PRO A 10 8.21 -1.81 -12.25
N ALA A 11 8.34 -1.21 -13.44
CA ALA A 11 9.15 0.00 -13.60
C ALA A 11 8.56 1.17 -12.80
N ALA A 12 9.39 2.09 -12.31
CA ALA A 12 8.94 3.25 -11.52
C ALA A 12 7.88 4.10 -12.21
N GLY A 13 7.95 4.25 -13.53
CA GLY A 13 6.92 4.96 -14.30
C GLY A 13 5.49 4.42 -14.08
N LYS A 14 5.35 3.17 -13.65
CA LYS A 14 4.06 2.53 -13.36
C LYS A 14 3.74 2.44 -11.86
N ASP A 15 4.69 2.74 -10.98
CA ASP A 15 4.55 2.57 -9.53
C ASP A 15 3.37 3.37 -8.93
N PRO A 16 3.19 4.67 -9.25
CA PRO A 16 2.07 5.45 -8.69
C PRO A 16 0.71 4.86 -9.08
N ARG A 17 0.55 4.47 -10.35
CA ARG A 17 -0.70 3.88 -10.86
C ARG A 17 -0.98 2.53 -10.23
N LEU A 18 0.05 1.70 -10.06
CA LEU A 18 -0.10 0.40 -9.45
C LEU A 18 -0.44 0.49 -7.96
N ARG A 19 0.13 1.46 -7.23
CA ARG A 19 -0.24 1.74 -5.85
C ARG A 19 -1.70 2.14 -5.71
N VAL A 20 -2.19 3.02 -6.59
CA VAL A 20 -3.63 3.37 -6.64
C VAL A 20 -4.46 2.12 -6.86
N LEU A 21 -4.09 1.28 -7.83
CA LEU A 21 -4.83 0.06 -8.11
C LEU A 21 -4.90 -0.87 -6.89
N PHE A 22 -3.78 -1.10 -6.21
CA PHE A 22 -3.75 -1.94 -5.02
C PHE A 22 -4.54 -1.33 -3.87
N LEU A 23 -4.46 -0.02 -3.67
CA LEU A 23 -5.23 0.66 -2.64
C LEU A 23 -6.74 0.57 -2.90
N LEU A 24 -7.16 0.70 -4.17
CA LEU A 24 -8.56 0.51 -4.56
C LEU A 24 -9.01 -0.95 -4.38
N LEU A 25 -8.17 -1.92 -4.74
CA LEU A 25 -8.46 -3.34 -4.53
C LEU A 25 -8.60 -3.63 -3.04
N GLU A 26 -7.69 -3.11 -2.21
CA GLU A 26 -7.74 -3.25 -0.77
C GLU A 26 -8.99 -2.60 -0.18
N ALA A 27 -9.35 -1.38 -0.59
CA ALA A 27 -10.59 -0.72 -0.17
C ALA A 27 -11.83 -1.52 -0.57
N THR A 28 -11.84 -2.07 -1.78
CA THR A 28 -12.96 -2.88 -2.30
C THR A 28 -13.11 -4.17 -1.50
N LEU A 29 -12.01 -4.90 -1.25
CA LEU A 29 -12.04 -6.13 -0.46
C LEU A 29 -12.38 -5.84 1.00
N THR A 30 -11.89 -4.73 1.54
CA THR A 30 -12.22 -4.28 2.90
C THR A 30 -13.72 -4.00 3.03
N ALA A 31 -14.33 -3.35 2.04
CA ALA A 31 -15.77 -3.14 2.00
C ALA A 31 -16.54 -4.45 1.83
N TRP A 32 -16.12 -5.29 0.88
CA TRP A 32 -16.81 -6.52 0.53
C TRP A 32 -16.82 -7.54 1.66
N PHE A 33 -15.71 -7.66 2.40
CA PHE A 33 -15.55 -8.60 3.49
C PHE A 33 -15.65 -7.94 4.87
N TRP A 34 -16.01 -6.67 4.95
CA TRP A 34 -16.05 -5.94 6.23
C TRP A 34 -14.76 -6.13 7.05
N ALA A 35 -13.60 -5.97 6.42
CA ALA A 35 -12.30 -6.28 7.03
C ALA A 35 -11.77 -5.19 7.99
N VAL A 36 -12.67 -4.40 8.60
CA VAL A 36 -12.36 -3.20 9.38
C VAL A 36 -12.29 -3.54 10.87
N HIS A 37 -11.14 -3.29 11.50
CA HIS A 37 -10.99 -3.51 12.94
C HIS A 37 -11.70 -2.43 13.77
N SER A 38 -12.04 -2.75 15.02
CA SER A 38 -12.70 -1.84 15.97
C SER A 38 -11.92 -0.54 16.25
N GLU A 39 -10.60 -0.57 16.04
CA GLU A 39 -9.69 0.57 16.21
C GLU A 39 -9.67 1.53 15.01
N CYS A 40 -10.28 1.17 13.88
CA CYS A 40 -10.45 2.11 12.77
C CYS A 40 -11.37 3.26 13.17
N ARG A 41 -11.20 4.41 12.49
CA ARG A 41 -12.06 5.58 12.72
C ARG A 41 -13.53 5.20 12.54
N GLN A 42 -14.36 5.67 13.46
CA GLN A 42 -15.80 5.38 13.47
C GLN A 42 -16.50 5.77 12.16
N THR A 43 -16.08 6.88 11.54
CA THR A 43 -16.58 7.33 10.24
C THR A 43 -16.33 6.31 9.13
N ASP A 44 -15.11 5.78 9.06
CA ASP A 44 -14.72 4.81 8.03
C ASP A 44 -15.49 3.50 8.21
N ARG A 45 -15.63 3.07 9.47
CA ARG A 45 -16.40 1.87 9.81
C ARG A 45 -17.85 1.99 9.35
N GLN A 46 -18.49 3.14 9.59
CA GLN A 46 -19.86 3.39 9.14
C GLN A 46 -19.99 3.36 7.62
N VAL A 47 -19.04 3.99 6.91
CA VAL A 47 -19.04 3.98 5.44
C VAL A 47 -18.86 2.56 4.90
N ILE A 48 -17.94 1.80 5.46
CA ILE A 48 -17.66 0.43 5.03
C ILE A 48 -18.83 -0.51 5.35
N GLU A 49 -19.48 -0.34 6.50
CA GLU A 49 -20.70 -1.08 6.85
C GLU A 49 -21.86 -0.81 5.87
N GLN A 50 -21.99 0.41 5.36
CA GLN A 50 -22.99 0.74 4.32
C GLN A 50 -22.66 0.15 2.95
N LEU A 51 -21.37 -0.08 2.66
CA LEU A 51 -20.91 -0.65 1.40
C LEU A 51 -20.86 -2.19 1.42
N CYS A 52 -20.85 -2.80 2.61
CA CYS A 52 -20.81 -4.24 2.76
C CYS A 52 -22.17 -4.85 2.35
N PRO A 53 -22.21 -5.77 1.38
CA PRO A 53 -23.47 -6.39 0.97
C PRO A 53 -23.95 -7.46 1.96
N TRP A 54 -23.17 -7.78 2.99
CA TRP A 54 -23.45 -8.85 3.94
C TRP A 54 -23.79 -8.30 5.32
N PRO A 55 -24.64 -9.00 6.10
CA PRO A 55 -24.88 -8.66 7.50
C PRO A 55 -23.60 -8.74 8.32
N THR A 56 -23.27 -7.69 9.08
CA THR A 56 -22.01 -7.60 9.84
C THR A 56 -21.90 -8.63 10.96
N ASP A 57 -23.03 -9.10 11.47
CA ASP A 57 -23.17 -10.18 12.45
C ASP A 57 -22.92 -11.59 11.87
N SER A 58 -22.89 -11.74 10.55
CA SER A 58 -22.58 -13.01 9.88
C SER A 58 -21.09 -13.34 9.87
N PHE A 59 -20.22 -12.36 10.11
CA PHE A 59 -18.78 -12.54 10.11
C PHE A 59 -18.30 -13.10 11.45
N GLN A 60 -17.46 -14.14 11.39
CA GLN A 60 -16.88 -14.78 12.58
C GLN A 60 -15.63 -14.05 13.12
N TYR A 61 -15.25 -12.94 12.50
CA TYR A 61 -14.08 -12.14 12.84
C TYR A 61 -14.47 -10.70 13.19
N GLY A 62 -13.74 -10.08 14.12
CA GLY A 62 -13.97 -8.70 14.58
C GLY A 62 -13.25 -7.62 13.76
N GLY A 63 -12.98 -7.91 12.49
CA GLY A 63 -12.12 -7.12 11.61
C GLY A 63 -10.67 -7.63 11.56
N LEU A 64 -9.98 -7.32 10.46
CA LEU A 64 -8.65 -7.89 10.16
C LEU A 64 -7.55 -6.83 10.04
N CYS A 65 -7.90 -5.56 9.82
CA CYS A 65 -6.94 -4.46 9.66
C CYS A 65 -7.23 -3.27 10.57
N SER A 66 -6.20 -2.78 11.25
CA SER A 66 -6.22 -1.54 12.03
C SER A 66 -6.00 -0.29 11.18
N HIS A 67 -5.51 -0.43 9.95
CA HIS A 67 -5.46 0.66 8.98
C HIS A 67 -6.70 0.64 8.08
N SER A 68 -7.12 1.84 7.66
CA SER A 68 -8.23 2.02 6.73
C SER A 68 -7.69 2.47 5.38
N PRO A 69 -7.92 1.72 4.29
CA PRO A 69 -7.46 2.10 2.95
C PRO A 69 -8.17 3.37 2.44
N LEU A 70 -9.31 3.75 3.04
CA LEU A 70 -10.01 4.99 2.72
C LEU A 70 -9.28 6.25 3.20
N ASN A 71 -8.43 6.10 4.21
CA ASN A 71 -7.63 7.19 4.78
C ASN A 71 -6.17 7.18 4.31
N GLU A 72 -5.79 6.20 3.50
CA GLU A 72 -4.44 6.13 2.97
C GLU A 72 -4.29 7.06 1.74
N GLY A 73 -3.33 7.97 1.83
CA GLY A 73 -2.98 8.83 0.70
C GLY A 73 -2.15 8.07 -0.34
N VAL A 74 -2.48 8.26 -1.61
CA VAL A 74 -1.65 7.75 -2.72
C VAL A 74 -0.29 8.45 -2.68
N ARG A 75 0.78 7.68 -2.50
CA ARG A 75 2.15 8.19 -2.58
C ARG A 75 2.63 8.21 -4.04
N GLY A 76 3.15 9.36 -4.46
CA GLY A 76 3.64 9.58 -5.82
C GLY A 76 2.72 10.52 -6.61
N ASP A 77 3.27 11.14 -7.65
CA ASP A 77 2.52 12.04 -8.51
C ASP A 77 2.03 11.27 -9.76
N LEU A 78 0.70 11.16 -9.90
CA LEU A 78 0.05 10.51 -11.03
C LEU A 78 0.13 11.33 -12.33
N GLY A 79 0.45 12.62 -12.22
CA GLY A 79 0.59 13.54 -13.34
C GLY A 79 2.01 13.61 -13.92
N MET A 80 3.01 13.02 -13.27
CA MET A 80 4.37 12.98 -13.80
C MET A 80 4.49 12.00 -14.99
N SER A 81 5.36 12.36 -15.95
CA SER A 81 5.67 11.46 -17.06
C SER A 81 6.44 10.23 -16.59
N GLU A 82 6.34 9.13 -17.32
CA GLU A 82 7.03 7.89 -16.98
C GLU A 82 8.55 8.08 -16.99
N GLU A 83 9.07 8.91 -17.89
CA GLU A 83 10.50 9.25 -17.97
C GLU A 83 10.98 9.96 -16.70
N LEU A 84 10.23 10.98 -16.25
CA LEU A 84 10.58 11.73 -15.04
C LEU A 84 10.53 10.83 -13.80
N LEU A 85 9.52 9.97 -13.68
CA LEU A 85 9.41 9.00 -12.59
C LEU A 85 10.60 8.03 -12.57
N ASN A 86 11.00 7.53 -13.73
CA ASN A 86 12.15 6.64 -13.85
C ASN A 86 13.48 7.35 -13.50
N GLN A 87 13.64 8.63 -13.89
CA GLN A 87 14.81 9.44 -13.52
C GLN A 87 14.88 9.65 -12.00
N LEU A 88 13.77 10.04 -11.38
CA LEU A 88 13.68 10.22 -9.93
C LEU A 88 13.99 8.92 -9.16
N GLU A 89 13.53 7.77 -9.67
CA GLU A 89 13.87 6.47 -9.07
C GLU A 89 15.37 6.19 -9.17
N ALA A 90 15.99 6.43 -10.33
CA ALA A 90 17.42 6.24 -10.52
C ALA A 90 18.23 7.11 -9.54
N GLU A 91 17.88 8.39 -9.40
CA GLU A 91 18.49 9.30 -8.42
C GLU A 91 18.27 8.85 -6.97
N ALA A 92 17.07 8.41 -6.63
CA ALA A 92 16.76 7.88 -5.30
C ALA A 92 17.52 6.58 -5.01
N ARG A 93 17.80 5.77 -6.03
CA ARG A 93 18.60 4.55 -5.90
C ARG A 93 20.06 4.88 -5.62
N GLU A 94 20.64 5.85 -6.32
CA GLU A 94 22.01 6.30 -6.07
C GLU A 94 22.15 6.91 -4.67
N ARG A 95 21.21 7.78 -4.26
CA ARG A 95 21.19 8.32 -2.88
C ARG A 95 21.12 7.23 -1.82
N ARG A 96 20.26 6.21 -2.01
CA ARG A 96 20.17 5.06 -1.10
C ARG A 96 21.48 4.25 -1.03
N ARG A 97 22.16 4.07 -2.16
CA ARG A 97 23.48 3.40 -2.21
C ARG A 97 24.54 4.19 -1.45
N GLU A 98 24.54 5.51 -1.61
CA GLU A 98 25.51 6.38 -0.94
C GLU A 98 25.28 6.42 0.58
N LEU A 99 24.04 6.60 1.02
CA LEU A 99 23.66 6.52 2.44
C LEU A 99 24.09 5.18 3.03
N ARG A 100 23.82 4.07 2.34
CA ARG A 100 24.26 2.75 2.79
C ARG A 100 25.77 2.67 2.96
N ARG A 101 26.56 3.14 1.99
CA ARG A 101 28.03 3.21 2.08
C ARG A 101 28.52 4.04 3.27
N GLN A 102 27.87 5.18 3.55
CA GLN A 102 28.21 6.03 4.69
C GLN A 102 27.88 5.32 6.02
N THR A 103 26.74 4.64 6.07
CA THR A 103 26.30 3.85 7.23
C THR A 103 27.30 2.71 7.49
N ASP A 104 27.65 1.95 6.45
CA ASP A 104 28.60 0.83 6.54
C ASP A 104 29.98 1.29 7.03
N LYS A 105 30.47 2.45 6.58
CA LYS A 105 31.73 3.04 7.08
C LYS A 105 31.64 3.47 8.55
N LYS A 106 30.50 4.02 8.98
CA LYS A 106 30.29 4.49 10.35
C LYS A 106 30.23 3.35 11.37
N TYR A 107 29.74 2.18 10.96
CA TYR A 107 29.56 1.01 11.82
C TYR A 107 30.53 -0.14 11.49
N ALA A 108 31.60 0.12 10.73
CA ALA A 108 32.63 -0.88 10.49
C ALA A 108 33.35 -1.22 11.81
N PRO A 109 33.50 -2.52 12.16
CA PRO A 109 34.27 -2.92 13.34
C PRO A 109 35.73 -2.49 13.18
N ALA A 110 36.30 -1.96 14.27
CA ALA A 110 37.68 -1.49 14.36
C ALA A 110 38.70 -2.62 14.16
#